data_AF-A0A941WRU8-F1
#
_entry.id   AF-A0A941WRU8-F1
#
_cell.length_a   1.000
_cell.length_b   1.000
_cell.length_c   1.000
_cell.angle_alpha   90.00
_cell.angle_beta   90.00
_cell.angle_gamma   90.00
#
_symmetry.space_group_name_H-M   'P 1'
#
loop_
_entity.id
_entity.type
_entity.pdbx_description
1 polymer ?
#
loop_
_entity_poly.entity_id
_entity_poly.type
_entity_poly.pdbx_seq_one_letter_code
_entity_poly.pdbx_strand_id
1 'polypeptide(L)'
;MSKLLNQYHELKKKDASSIYLFRVGIFYNILNEDAKLINEKLGLKITDLGPSIFKCGFPVSQLDKYIILLNKMKIKYKVIDNLQNSNINDYVKNIEIKKILNRISNIDMNNTTFQQAFNTLLDIQNKLKKIN
;
A
#
# COMPACT_ATOMS: atom_id res chain seq x y z
N MET A 1 20.17 -7.61 5.59
CA MET A 1 19.77 -6.75 4.45
C MET A 1 18.34 -7.12 4.06
N SER A 2 17.43 -6.18 3.86
CA SER A 2 16.01 -6.50 3.62
C SER A 2 15.80 -7.18 2.27
N LYS A 3 14.83 -8.11 2.17
CA LYS A 3 14.53 -8.87 0.93
C LYS A 3 14.29 -7.95 -0.27
N LEU A 4 13.61 -6.83 -0.05
CA LEU A 4 13.32 -5.81 -1.06
C LEU A 4 14.60 -5.11 -1.55
N LEU A 5 15.50 -4.74 -0.64
CA LEU A 5 16.76 -4.08 -1.00
C LEU A 5 17.67 -5.00 -1.81
N ASN A 6 17.75 -6.28 -1.45
CA ASN A 6 18.49 -7.28 -2.24
C ASN A 6 17.92 -7.41 -3.65
N GLN A 7 16.59 -7.49 -3.78
CA GLN A 7 15.92 -7.56 -5.08
C GLN A 7 16.19 -6.31 -5.93
N TYR A 8 16.17 -5.12 -5.32
CA TYR A 8 16.56 -3.89 -5.98
C TYR A 8 17.98 -3.95 -6.55
N HIS A 9 18.97 -4.35 -5.75
CA HIS A 9 20.35 -4.44 -6.21
C HIS A 9 20.51 -5.46 -7.34
N GLU A 10 19.88 -6.62 -7.26
CA GLU A 10 19.90 -7.64 -8.33
C GLU A 10 19.27 -7.14 -9.63
N LEU A 11 18.20 -6.36 -9.54
CA LEU A 11 17.56 -5.76 -10.71
C LEU A 11 18.42 -4.65 -11.32
N LYS A 12 19.01 -3.77 -10.50
CA LYS A 12 19.93 -2.72 -10.98
C LYS A 12 21.19 -3.31 -11.64
N LYS A 13 21.68 -4.47 -11.20
CA LYS A 13 22.77 -5.19 -11.90
C LYS A 13 22.39 -5.59 -13.32
N LYS A 14 21.13 -5.95 -13.56
CA LYS A 14 20.63 -6.37 -14.88
C LYS A 14 20.31 -5.18 -15.79
N ASP A 15 19.73 -4.14 -15.24
CA ASP A 15 19.40 -2.92 -15.96
C ASP A 15 19.41 -1.71 -15.01
N ALA A 16 20.54 -1.01 -14.99
CA ALA A 16 20.72 0.18 -14.17
C ALA A 16 19.98 1.41 -14.73
N SER A 17 19.51 1.38 -15.99
CA SER A 17 18.89 2.53 -16.64
C SER A 17 17.41 2.71 -16.29
N SER A 18 16.75 1.64 -15.84
CA SER A 18 15.36 1.67 -15.43
C SER A 18 15.20 2.03 -13.94
N ILE A 19 14.09 2.71 -13.65
CA ILE A 19 13.57 2.90 -12.31
C ILE A 19 12.66 1.74 -11.93
N TYR A 20 12.83 1.19 -10.73
CA TYR A 20 12.02 0.07 -10.26
C TYR A 20 10.94 0.51 -9.29
N LEU A 21 9.68 0.24 -9.66
CA LEU A 21 8.49 0.53 -8.85
C LEU A 21 8.04 -0.74 -8.13
N PHE A 22 8.43 -0.90 -6.88
CA PHE A 22 8.10 -2.09 -6.08
C PHE A 22 6.75 -1.94 -5.38
N ARG A 23 5.79 -2.80 -5.70
CA ARG A 23 4.54 -2.81 -4.96
C ARG A 23 4.73 -3.46 -3.59
N VAL A 24 4.45 -2.70 -2.53
CA VAL A 24 4.46 -3.16 -1.14
C VAL A 24 3.18 -2.66 -0.47
N GLY A 25 2.24 -3.58 -0.24
CA GLY A 25 0.90 -3.26 0.25
C GLY A 25 0.17 -2.32 -0.71
N ILE A 26 -0.24 -1.15 -0.21
CA ILE A 26 -0.99 -0.13 -0.96
C ILE A 26 -0.12 0.96 -1.59
N PHE A 27 1.21 0.80 -1.58
CA PHE A 27 2.16 1.75 -2.18
C PHE A 27 3.08 1.09 -3.20
N TYR A 28 3.42 1.86 -4.24
CA TYR A 28 4.65 1.63 -5.01
C TYR A 28 5.80 2.36 -4.32
N ASN A 29 6.85 1.61 -3.98
CA ASN A 29 8.07 2.09 -3.35
C ASN A 29 9.20 2.10 -4.37
N ILE A 30 10.02 3.13 -4.30
CA ILE A 30 11.20 3.37 -5.14
C ILE A 30 12.36 3.56 -4.17
N LEU A 31 13.52 2.98 -4.48
CA LEU A 31 14.64 2.91 -3.53
C LEU A 31 15.89 3.65 -4.02
N ASN A 32 16.65 4.16 -3.07
CA ASN A 32 18.00 4.71 -3.22
C ASN A 32 18.13 5.75 -4.35
N GLU A 33 19.03 5.54 -5.30
CA GLU A 33 19.30 6.51 -6.38
C GLU A 33 18.06 6.75 -7.25
N ASP A 34 17.23 5.71 -7.44
CA ASP A 34 15.96 5.88 -8.14
C ASP A 34 15.02 6.78 -7.33
N ALA A 35 15.01 6.67 -6.00
CA ALA A 35 14.19 7.51 -5.13
C ALA A 35 14.64 8.97 -5.13
N LYS A 36 15.95 9.22 -5.12
CA LYS A 36 16.52 10.58 -5.22
C LYS A 36 16.19 11.23 -6.56
N LEU A 37 16.36 10.49 -7.66
CA LEU A 37 16.01 10.97 -9.01
C LEU A 37 14.52 11.33 -9.10
N ILE A 38 13.64 10.49 -8.56
CA ILE A 38 12.20 10.74 -8.57
C ILE A 38 11.81 11.90 -7.65
N ASN A 39 12.48 12.05 -6.50
CA ASN A 39 12.30 13.22 -5.64
C ASN A 39 12.67 14.51 -6.39
N GLU A 40 13.81 14.54 -7.09
CA GLU A 40 14.26 15.70 -7.87
C GLU A 40 13.28 16.02 -9.02
N LYS A 41 12.84 15.03 -9.78
CA LYS A 41 12.02 15.24 -10.98
C LYS A 41 10.53 15.47 -10.69
N LEU A 42 9.98 14.80 -9.67
CA LEU A 42 8.54 14.77 -9.40
C LEU A 42 8.16 15.34 -8.03
N GLY A 43 9.12 15.75 -7.20
CA GLY A 43 8.86 16.31 -5.87
C GLY A 43 8.29 15.29 -4.88
N LEU A 44 8.41 13.99 -5.17
CA LEU A 44 7.93 12.93 -4.29
C LEU A 44 8.74 12.92 -2.99
N LYS A 45 8.06 12.99 -1.83
CA LYS A 45 8.73 13.05 -0.52
C LYS A 45 9.65 11.84 -0.32
N ILE A 46 10.93 12.13 -0.08
CA ILE A 46 11.93 11.12 0.27
C ILE A 46 11.88 10.82 1.77
N THR A 47 12.10 9.57 2.12
CA THR A 47 12.20 9.08 3.50
C THR A 47 13.55 8.40 3.65
N ASP A 48 14.33 8.85 4.62
CA ASP A 48 15.57 8.19 5.05
C ASP A 48 15.23 7.09 6.06
N LEU A 49 15.70 5.87 5.81
CA LEU A 49 15.47 4.70 6.65
C LEU A 49 16.74 4.24 7.40
N GLY A 50 17.77 5.07 7.46
CA GLY A 50 19.06 4.73 8.05
C GLY A 50 20.13 4.49 6.98
N PRO A 51 21.28 3.90 7.36
CA PRO A 51 22.54 4.08 6.65
C PRO A 51 22.43 3.80 5.15
N SER A 52 22.39 4.88 4.38
CA SER A 52 22.32 4.90 2.91
C SER A 52 21.08 4.24 2.29
N ILE A 53 19.95 4.16 3.01
CA ILE A 53 18.69 3.63 2.47
C ILE A 53 17.68 4.76 2.35
N PHE A 54 17.45 5.19 1.11
CA PHE A 54 16.41 6.17 0.79
C PHE A 54 15.22 5.49 0.14
N LYS A 55 14.03 5.99 0.40
CA LYS A 55 12.84 5.61 -0.37
C LYS A 55 11.94 6.79 -0.66
N CYS A 56 11.20 6.69 -1.76
CA CYS A 56 10.00 7.48 -1.98
C CYS A 56 8.92 6.57 -2.54
N GLY A 57 7.71 7.09 -2.73
CA GLY A 57 6.64 6.26 -3.25
C GLY A 57 5.30 6.96 -3.35
N PHE A 58 4.35 6.29 -3.99
CA PHE A 58 3.00 6.78 -4.18
C PHE A 58 1.97 5.66 -4.03
N PRO A 59 0.71 5.98 -3.69
CA PRO A 59 -0.35 5.00 -3.57
C PRO A 59 -0.57 4.23 -4.88
N VAL A 60 -0.91 2.94 -4.79
CA VAL A 60 -1.21 2.09 -5.95
C VAL A 60 -2.30 2.69 -6.84
N SER A 61 -3.30 3.36 -6.25
CA SER A 61 -4.37 4.05 -6.98
C SER A 61 -3.90 5.19 -7.88
N GLN A 62 -2.65 5.66 -7.74
CA GLN A 62 -2.08 6.72 -8.57
C GLN A 62 -1.12 6.18 -9.65
N LEU A 63 -1.05 4.87 -9.88
CA LEU A 63 -0.09 4.29 -10.84
C LEU A 63 -0.17 4.93 -12.22
N ASP A 64 -1.35 5.05 -12.80
CA ASP A 64 -1.53 5.58 -14.16
C ASP A 64 -1.04 7.03 -14.28
N LYS A 65 -1.35 7.85 -13.26
CA LYS A 65 -0.85 9.23 -13.17
C LYS A 65 0.68 9.28 -13.21
N TYR A 66 1.35 8.44 -12.41
CA TYR A 66 2.81 8.44 -12.36
C TYR A 66 3.44 7.82 -13.61
N ILE A 67 2.83 6.80 -14.22
CA ILE A 67 3.25 6.26 -15.52
C ILE A 67 3.23 7.35 -16.60
N ILE A 68 2.17 8.14 -16.68
CA ILE A 68 2.06 9.25 -17.63
C ILE A 68 3.20 10.25 -17.43
N LEU A 69 3.51 10.60 -16.18
CA LEU A 69 4.59 11.54 -15.85
C LEU A 69 5.97 10.98 -16.24
N LEU A 70 6.25 9.71 -15.92
CA LEU A 70 7.51 9.05 -16.26
C LEU A 70 7.71 8.97 -17.78
N ASN A 71 6.65 8.63 -18.53
CA ASN A 71 6.68 8.58 -20.00
C ASN A 71 6.95 9.96 -20.61
N LYS A 72 6.30 11.02 -20.11
CA LYS A 72 6.55 12.40 -20.56
C LYS A 72 8.01 12.83 -20.36
N MET A 73 8.63 12.37 -19.27
CA MET A 73 10.03 12.63 -18.95
C MET A 73 11.00 11.67 -19.65
N LYS A 74 10.51 10.72 -20.45
CA LYS A 74 11.30 9.67 -21.10
C LYS A 74 12.13 8.83 -20.12
N ILE A 75 11.63 8.67 -18.89
CA ILE A 75 12.27 7.88 -17.84
C ILE A 75 11.82 6.43 -18.01
N LYS A 76 12.78 5.52 -18.23
CA LYS A 76 12.50 4.07 -18.28
C LYS A 76 12.11 3.58 -16.89
N TYR A 77 11.07 2.76 -16.81
CA TYR A 77 10.62 2.20 -15.54
C TYR A 77 10.17 0.74 -15.70
N LYS A 78 10.18 0.00 -14.60
CA LYS A 78 9.68 -1.37 -14.49
C LYS A 78 8.84 -1.51 -13.22
N VAL A 79 7.62 -2.02 -13.38
CA VAL A 79 6.74 -2.34 -12.25
C VAL A 79 7.07 -3.73 -11.74
N ILE A 80 7.42 -3.82 -10.46
CA ILE A 80 7.70 -5.08 -9.76
C ILE A 80 6.55 -5.34 -8.80
N ASP A 81 5.57 -6.10 -9.28
CA ASP A 81 4.43 -6.53 -8.49
C ASP A 81 4.60 -8.00 -8.12
N ASN A 82 5.30 -8.25 -7.01
CA ASN A 82 5.53 -9.59 -6.49
C ASN A 82 4.48 -10.00 -5.45
N LEU A 83 3.32 -9.35 -5.44
CA LEU A 83 2.26 -9.70 -4.51
C LEU A 83 1.70 -11.09 -4.88
N GLN A 84 1.94 -12.04 -3.99
CA GLN A 84 0.91 -13.02 -3.71
C GLN A 84 -0.32 -12.22 -3.27
N ASN A 85 -1.49 -12.46 -3.89
CA ASN A 85 -2.75 -11.72 -3.71
C ASN A 85 -3.24 -11.52 -2.25
N SER A 86 -2.54 -12.08 -1.25
CA SER A 86 -2.88 -11.98 0.18
C SER A 86 -2.84 -10.54 0.72
N ASN A 87 -1.75 -9.78 0.51
CA ASN A 87 -1.57 -8.55 1.30
C ASN A 87 -2.55 -7.40 0.98
N ILE A 88 -3.07 -7.32 -0.26
CA ILE A 88 -4.08 -6.31 -0.61
C ILE A 88 -5.44 -6.71 -0.02
N ASN A 89 -5.79 -7.99 -0.17
CA ASN A 89 -7.01 -8.54 0.42
C ASN A 89 -6.98 -8.35 1.94
N ASP A 90 -5.87 -8.65 2.60
CA ASP A 90 -5.74 -8.49 4.05
C ASP A 90 -5.89 -7.03 4.47
N TYR A 91 -5.33 -6.08 3.72
CA TYR A 91 -5.50 -4.65 3.99
C TYR A 91 -6.97 -4.22 3.87
N VAL A 92 -7.66 -4.62 2.80
CA VAL A 92 -9.08 -4.31 2.59
C VAL A 92 -9.95 -4.97 3.67
N LYS A 93 -9.68 -6.23 4.00
CA LYS A 93 -10.34 -6.95 5.10
C LYS A 93 -10.15 -6.21 6.42
N ASN A 94 -8.93 -5.74 6.72
CA ASN A 94 -8.63 -4.98 7.93
C ASN A 94 -9.39 -3.64 8.01
N ILE A 95 -9.63 -2.96 6.88
CA ILE A 95 -10.48 -1.75 6.84
C ILE A 95 -11.90 -2.09 7.25
N GLU A 96 -12.50 -3.15 6.69
CA GLU A 96 -13.87 -3.56 7.00
C GLU A 96 -14.01 -4.02 8.46
N ILE A 97 -13.03 -4.78 8.98
CA ILE A 97 -12.98 -5.16 10.40
C ILE A 97 -12.91 -3.92 11.29
N LYS A 98 -12.11 -2.91 10.94
CA LYS A 98 -12.01 -1.66 11.71
C LYS A 98 -13.34 -0.91 11.76
N LYS A 99 -14.12 -0.89 10.67
CA LYS A 99 -15.47 -0.31 10.66
C LYS A 99 -16.41 -1.05 11.61
N ILE A 100 -16.36 -2.37 11.64
CA ILE A 100 -17.13 -3.21 12.57
C ILE A 100 -16.76 -2.90 14.02
N LEU A 101 -15.46 -2.85 14.34
CA LEU A 101 -14.97 -2.54 15.69
C LEU A 101 -15.43 -1.15 16.17
N ASN A 102 -15.31 -0.13 15.32
CA ASN A 102 -15.79 1.21 15.65
C ASN A 102 -17.30 1.23 15.92
N ARG A 103 -18.08 0.46 15.14
CA ARG A 103 -19.52 0.38 15.36
C ARG A 103 -19.85 -0.25 16.70
N ILE A 104 -19.18 -1.36 17.06
CA ILE A 104 -19.36 -2.03 18.36
C ILE A 104 -18.97 -1.09 19.50
N SER A 105 -17.83 -0.40 19.39
CA SER A 105 -17.33 0.52 20.41
C SER A 105 -18.26 1.71 20.68
N ASN A 106 -19.09 2.09 19.71
CA ASN A 106 -20.00 3.24 19.80
C ASN A 106 -21.44 2.84 20.15
N ILE A 107 -21.71 1.58 20.50
CA ILE A 107 -23.05 1.15 20.92
C ILE A 107 -23.37 1.77 22.29
N ASP A 108 -24.47 2.50 22.37
CA ASP A 108 -25.01 2.98 23.64
C ASP A 108 -25.79 1.85 24.32
N MET A 109 -25.13 1.16 25.24
CA MET A 109 -25.70 0.02 25.98
C MET A 109 -26.89 0.40 26.86
N ASN A 110 -27.05 1.68 27.24
CA ASN A 110 -28.14 2.12 28.12
C ASN A 110 -29.43 2.39 27.34
N ASN A 111 -29.32 2.75 26.07
CA ASN A 111 -30.46 3.12 25.22
C ASN A 111 -30.74 2.13 24.07
N THR A 112 -29.96 1.04 23.98
CA THR A 112 -30.16 0.02 22.94
C THR A 112 -31.19 -1.01 23.39
N THR A 113 -32.27 -1.15 22.62
CA THR A 113 -33.28 -2.19 22.85
C THR A 113 -32.76 -3.58 22.45
N PHE A 114 -33.38 -4.65 22.98
CA PHE A 114 -33.04 -6.03 22.61
C PHE A 114 -33.14 -6.29 21.10
N GLN A 115 -34.16 -5.75 20.43
CA GLN A 115 -34.32 -5.89 18.99
C GLN A 115 -33.19 -5.20 18.22
N GLN A 116 -32.79 -3.99 18.63
CA GLN A 116 -31.68 -3.27 18.02
C GLN A 116 -30.34 -3.96 18.25
N ALA A 117 -30.11 -4.50 19.46
CA ALA A 117 -28.93 -5.29 19.78
C ALA A 117 -28.85 -6.55 18.90
N PHE A 118 -29.94 -7.31 18.80
CA PHE A 118 -30.01 -8.50 17.95
C PHE A 118 -29.76 -8.17 16.48
N ASN A 119 -30.41 -7.15 15.94
CA ASN A 119 -30.22 -6.73 14.55
C ASN A 119 -28.78 -6.29 14.27
N THR A 120 -28.16 -5.61 15.23
CA THR A 120 -26.75 -5.19 15.12
C THR A 120 -25.81 -6.40 15.10
N LEU A 121 -26.01 -7.37 15.99
CA LEU A 121 -25.25 -8.61 16.01
C LEU A 121 -25.43 -9.42 14.72
N LEU A 122 -26.66 -9.52 14.21
CA LEU A 122 -26.96 -10.22 12.97
C LEU A 122 -26.27 -9.59 11.76
N ASP A 123 -26.32 -8.25 11.64
CA ASP A 123 -25.63 -7.53 10.57
C ASP A 123 -24.10 -7.70 10.65
N ILE A 124 -23.52 -7.61 11.87
CA ILE A 124 -22.09 -7.85 12.09
C ILE A 124 -21.71 -9.27 11.69
N GLN A 125 -22.48 -10.28 12.10
CA GLN A 125 -22.22 -11.68 11.74
C GLN A 125 -22.24 -11.87 10.21
N ASN A 126 -23.23 -11.31 9.53
CA ASN A 126 -23.35 -11.39 8.08
C ASN A 126 -22.19 -10.69 7.36
N LYS A 127 -21.69 -9.58 7.89
CA LYS A 127 -20.52 -8.89 7.35
C LYS A 127 -19.24 -9.69 7.55
N LEU A 128 -19.00 -10.24 8.75
CA LEU A 128 -17.83 -11.07 9.04
C LEU A 128 -17.79 -12.34 8.19
N LYS A 129 -18.93 -13.00 7.96
CA LYS A 129 -19.05 -14.16 7.06
C LYS A 129 -18.68 -13.87 5.60
N LYS A 130 -18.77 -12.61 5.16
CA LYS A 130 -18.36 -12.20 3.80
C LYS A 130 -16.88 -11.80 3.71
N ILE A 131 -16.25 -11.53 4.85
CA ILE A 131 -14.83 -11.14 4.95
C ILE A 131 -13.92 -12.37 4.99
N ASN A 132 -14.39 -13.47 5.59
CA ASN A 132 -13.74 -14.79 5.57
C ASN A 132 -13.99 -15.50 4.24
#